data_AF-A0A3B1E2B0-F1
#
_entry.id   AF-A0A3B1E2B0-F1
#
_cell.length_a   1.000
_cell.length_b   1.000
_cell.length_c   1.000
_cell.angle_alpha   90.00
_cell.angle_beta   90.00
_cell.angle_gamma   90.00
#
_symmetry.space_group_name_H-M   'P 1'
#
loop_
_entity.id
_entity.type
_entity.pdbx_description
1 polymer ?
#
loop_
_entity_poly.entity_id
_entity_poly.type
_entity_poly.pdbx_seq_one_letter_code
_entity_poly.pdbx_strand_id
1 'polypeptide(L)'
;MQPSMTDQTETEPVKEEHLSVPQQPEPVFIGWSAIFKGTALLVGVLLVGTVIAGFVMQQKYGTPGIIATLCAGAVCSISGVAALVVTGFGTGQKDGLTYTLGSIAIRTGIPLGSAIVVSNTIPYLAKAGFFGVIVVLYLLTLSAETLLSVRLLKKQTVTK
;
A
#
# COMPACT_ATOMS: atom_id res chain seq x y z
N MET A 1 48.72 27.94 61.13
CA MET A 1 48.82 26.59 60.56
C MET A 1 47.41 26.01 60.53
N GLN A 2 46.73 26.12 59.39
CA GLN A 2 45.61 25.28 58.91
C GLN A 2 45.15 25.84 57.55
N PRO A 3 44.68 24.98 56.63
CA PRO A 3 45.01 25.08 55.22
C PRO A 3 43.88 25.62 54.35
N SER A 4 44.31 26.28 53.27
CA SER A 4 43.58 26.53 52.03
C SER A 4 42.94 25.25 51.51
N MET A 5 41.62 25.23 51.33
CA MET A 5 40.91 24.23 50.54
C MET A 5 40.10 24.95 49.46
N THR A 6 40.78 25.09 48.33
CA THR A 6 40.23 25.30 47.00
C THR A 6 39.32 24.13 46.64
N ASP A 7 38.03 24.37 46.57
CA ASP A 7 37.08 23.47 45.89
C ASP A 7 36.68 24.15 44.58
N GLN A 8 37.50 23.92 43.55
CA GLN A 8 37.15 24.26 42.18
C GLN A 8 36.23 23.15 41.67
N THR A 9 34.93 23.41 41.75
CA THR A 9 33.91 22.63 41.05
C THR A 9 34.09 22.88 39.56
N GLU A 10 34.91 22.05 38.94
CA GLU A 10 35.15 21.98 37.50
C GLU A 10 33.84 21.56 36.82
N THR A 11 33.06 22.55 36.39
CA THR A 11 31.91 22.33 35.51
C THR A 11 32.43 21.93 34.14
N GLU A 12 32.52 20.62 33.89
CA GLU A 12 32.73 20.09 32.54
C GLU A 12 31.67 20.71 31.60
N PRO A 13 32.08 21.29 30.45
CA PRO A 13 31.13 21.74 29.45
C PRO A 13 30.40 20.51 28.92
N VAL A 14 29.10 20.42 29.21
CA VAL A 14 28.18 19.47 28.59
C VAL A 14 28.33 19.65 27.09
N LYS A 15 29.06 18.72 26.49
CA LYS A 15 29.25 18.62 25.05
C LYS A 15 27.86 18.40 24.50
N GLU A 16 27.23 19.46 23.99
CA GLU A 16 26.05 19.35 23.15
C GLU A 16 26.50 18.55 21.94
N GLU A 17 26.40 17.22 22.07
CA GLU A 17 26.30 16.32 20.94
C GLU A 17 25.10 16.85 20.18
N HIS A 18 25.41 17.67 19.17
CA HIS A 18 24.51 18.09 18.12
C HIS A 18 23.86 16.80 17.63
N LEU A 19 22.73 16.46 18.25
CA LEU A 19 21.88 15.35 17.87
C LEU A 19 21.41 15.76 16.49
N SER A 20 22.13 15.24 15.50
CA SER A 20 21.90 15.45 14.10
C SER A 20 20.47 14.99 13.85
N VAL A 21 19.57 15.97 13.82
CA VAL A 21 18.17 15.76 13.44
C VAL A 21 18.25 14.94 12.16
N PRO A 22 17.71 13.70 12.15
CA PRO A 22 17.88 12.81 11.01
C PRO A 22 17.42 13.57 9.77
N GLN A 23 18.37 13.83 8.86
CA GLN A 23 18.13 14.56 7.62
C GLN A 23 16.89 13.93 6.98
N GLN A 24 15.80 14.71 6.94
CA GLN A 24 14.56 14.27 6.33
C GLN A 24 14.89 13.86 4.90
N PRO A 25 14.54 12.63 4.48
CA PRO A 25 14.94 12.12 3.18
C PRO A 25 14.47 13.08 2.10
N GLU A 26 15.38 13.47 1.20
CA GLU A 26 15.06 14.37 0.09
C GLU A 26 13.86 13.83 -0.70
N PRO A 27 13.00 14.71 -1.25
CA PRO A 27 11.81 14.29 -1.96
C PRO A 27 12.18 13.46 -3.19
N VAL A 28 12.05 12.13 -3.06
CA VAL A 28 12.26 11.21 -4.18
C VAL A 28 11.07 11.32 -5.12
N PHE A 29 11.23 12.09 -6.20
CA PHE A 29 10.22 12.18 -7.24
C PHE A 29 10.16 10.85 -8.01
N ILE A 30 9.16 10.02 -7.72
CA ILE A 30 8.90 8.80 -8.51
C ILE A 30 8.48 9.27 -9.91
N GLY A 31 9.31 8.99 -10.91
CA GLY A 31 9.01 9.33 -12.30
C GLY A 31 7.67 8.73 -12.74
N TRP A 32 6.84 9.50 -13.43
CA TRP A 32 5.50 9.09 -13.91
C TRP A 32 5.53 7.77 -14.69
N SER A 33 6.62 7.49 -15.40
CA SER A 33 6.83 6.22 -16.13
C SER A 33 6.87 4.99 -15.22
N ALA A 34 7.29 5.14 -13.95
CA ALA A 34 7.28 4.07 -12.96
C ALA A 34 5.86 3.79 -12.46
N ILE A 35 5.05 4.84 -12.28
CA ILE A 35 3.63 4.71 -11.91
C ILE A 35 2.88 3.97 -13.01
N PHE A 36 3.01 4.40 -14.27
CA PHE A 36 2.34 3.72 -15.39
C PHE A 36 2.77 2.25 -15.55
N LYS A 37 4.06 1.95 -15.42
CA LYS A 37 4.55 0.56 -15.44
C LYS A 37 3.99 -0.25 -14.27
N GLY A 38 3.90 0.35 -13.10
CA GLY A 38 3.32 -0.27 -11.90
C GLY A 38 1.84 -0.58 -12.09
N THR A 39 1.07 0.40 -12.57
CA THR A 39 -0.35 0.25 -12.87
C THR A 39 -0.58 -0.80 -13.95
N ALA A 40 0.18 -0.79 -15.05
CA ALA A 40 0.04 -1.79 -16.11
C ALA A 40 0.32 -3.21 -15.61
N LEU A 41 1.35 -3.39 -14.78
CA LEU A 41 1.65 -4.68 -14.17
C LEU A 41 0.54 -5.14 -13.21
N LEU A 42 0.02 -4.23 -12.38
CA LEU A 42 -1.08 -4.52 -11.45
C LEU A 42 -2.33 -4.95 -12.21
N VAL A 43 -2.72 -4.21 -13.25
CA VAL A 43 -3.86 -4.55 -14.12
C VAL A 43 -3.63 -5.90 -14.79
N GLY A 44 -2.42 -6.19 -15.27
CA GLY A 44 -2.09 -7.49 -15.86
C GLY A 44 -2.24 -8.65 -14.87
N VAL A 45 -1.72 -8.51 -13.65
CA VAL A 45 -1.83 -9.52 -12.59
C VAL A 45 -3.30 -9.72 -12.19
N LEU A 46 -4.06 -8.64 -12.04
CA LEU A 46 -5.48 -8.71 -11.73
C LEU A 46 -6.29 -9.35 -12.85
N LEU A 47 -6.00 -9.05 -14.12
CA LEU A 47 -6.65 -9.69 -15.26
C LEU A 47 -6.46 -11.20 -15.23
N VAL A 48 -5.21 -11.65 -15.07
CA VAL A 48 -4.90 -13.08 -14.97
C VAL A 48 -5.60 -13.71 -13.77
N GLY A 49 -5.53 -13.07 -12.59
CA GLY A 49 -6.22 -13.53 -11.39
C GLY A 49 -7.74 -13.63 -11.57
N THR A 50 -8.34 -12.63 -12.22
CA THR A 50 -9.79 -12.57 -12.52
C THR A 50 -10.21 -13.67 -13.49
N VAL A 51 -9.41 -13.95 -14.53
CA VAL A 51 -9.68 -15.04 -15.49
C VAL A 51 -9.61 -16.40 -14.80
N ILE A 52 -8.56 -16.64 -14.00
CA ILE A 52 -8.40 -17.90 -13.27
C ILE A 52 -9.54 -18.09 -12.26
N ALA A 53 -9.82 -17.07 -11.46
CA ALA A 53 -10.93 -17.09 -10.51
C ALA A 53 -12.27 -17.30 -11.24
N GLY A 54 -12.47 -16.64 -12.38
CA GLY A 54 -13.70 -16.74 -13.17
C GLY A 54 -13.94 -18.15 -13.67
N PHE A 55 -12.88 -18.81 -14.16
CA PHE A 55 -12.95 -20.21 -14.59
C PHE A 55 -13.29 -21.16 -13.44
N VAL A 56 -12.68 -20.98 -12.28
CA VAL A 56 -12.98 -21.77 -11.06
C VAL A 56 -14.41 -21.54 -10.59
N MET A 57 -14.88 -20.29 -10.60
CA MET A 57 -16.20 -19.92 -10.13
C MET A 57 -17.32 -20.31 -11.11
N GLN A 58 -17.03 -20.34 -12.41
CA GLN A 58 -17.94 -20.87 -13.42
C GLN A 58 -18.24 -22.36 -13.17
N GLN A 59 -17.24 -23.16 -12.81
CA GLN A 59 -17.42 -24.58 -12.50
C GLN A 59 -18.28 -24.80 -11.24
N LYS A 60 -18.19 -23.90 -10.24
CA LYS A 60 -18.89 -24.06 -8.95
C LYS A 60 -20.29 -23.44 -8.92
N TYR A 61 -20.46 -22.27 -9.52
CA TYR A 61 -21.68 -21.46 -9.38
C TYR A 61 -22.29 -21.07 -10.74
N GLY A 62 -21.66 -21.40 -11.87
CA GLY A 62 -22.13 -21.04 -13.20
C GLY A 62 -21.97 -19.55 -13.52
N THR A 63 -22.87 -19.02 -14.36
CA THR A 63 -22.90 -17.62 -14.79
C THR A 63 -22.82 -16.59 -13.65
N PRO A 64 -23.51 -16.74 -12.49
CA PRO A 64 -23.36 -15.79 -11.39
C PRO A 64 -21.94 -15.67 -10.85
N GLY A 65 -21.19 -16.77 -10.85
CA GLY A 65 -19.80 -16.79 -10.39
C GLY A 65 -18.89 -15.91 -11.26
N ILE A 66 -19.16 -15.86 -12.56
CA ILE A 66 -18.42 -15.00 -13.51
C ILE A 66 -18.70 -13.53 -13.21
N ILE A 67 -19.98 -13.16 -13.06
CA ILE A 67 -20.38 -11.77 -12.76
C ILE A 67 -19.76 -11.32 -11.43
N ALA A 68 -19.84 -12.16 -10.40
CA ALA A 68 -19.22 -11.89 -9.11
C ALA A 68 -17.71 -11.64 -9.23
N THR A 69 -17.02 -12.46 -10.04
CA THR A 69 -15.57 -12.33 -10.24
C THR A 69 -15.21 -11.06 -11.02
N LEU A 70 -15.98 -10.70 -12.05
CA LEU A 70 -15.78 -9.46 -12.81
C LEU A 70 -15.99 -8.22 -11.92
N CYS A 71 -17.04 -8.22 -11.11
CA CYS A 71 -17.29 -7.14 -10.16
C CYS A 71 -16.16 -7.01 -9.14
N ALA A 72 -15.70 -8.13 -8.56
CA ALA A 72 -14.59 -8.14 -7.62
C ALA A 72 -13.28 -7.63 -8.24
N GLY A 73 -12.97 -8.09 -9.46
CA GLY A 73 -11.81 -7.64 -10.22
C GLY A 73 -11.86 -6.14 -10.54
N ALA A 74 -13.02 -5.62 -10.94
CA ALA A 74 -13.22 -4.20 -11.21
C ALA A 74 -12.98 -3.34 -9.95
N VAL A 75 -13.56 -3.74 -8.80
CA VAL A 75 -13.36 -3.01 -7.54
C VAL A 75 -11.90 -3.01 -7.12
N CYS A 76 -11.23 -4.16 -7.17
CA CYS A 76 -9.81 -4.26 -6.81
C CYS A 76 -8.93 -3.42 -7.73
N SER A 77 -9.25 -3.38 -9.03
CA SER A 77 -8.50 -2.59 -10.01
C SER A 77 -8.60 -1.08 -9.72
N ILE A 78 -9.82 -0.58 -9.48
CA ILE A 78 -10.06 0.83 -9.18
C ILE A 78 -9.36 1.22 -7.87
N SER A 79 -9.50 0.39 -6.83
CA SER A 79 -8.85 0.59 -5.54
C SER A 79 -7.32 0.65 -5.67
N GLY A 80 -6.71 -0.30 -6.38
CA GLY A 80 -5.25 -0.35 -6.56
C GLY A 80 -4.72 0.84 -7.37
N VAL A 81 -5.42 1.24 -8.43
CA VAL A 81 -5.05 2.43 -9.23
C VAL A 81 -5.13 3.70 -8.36
N ALA A 82 -6.24 3.88 -7.63
CA ALA A 82 -6.41 5.04 -6.75
C ALA A 82 -5.32 5.11 -5.67
N ALA A 83 -5.00 3.98 -5.04
CA ALA A 83 -3.96 3.92 -4.02
C ALA A 83 -2.55 4.20 -4.55
N LEU A 84 -2.22 3.69 -5.75
CA LEU A 84 -0.96 3.99 -6.43
C LEU A 84 -0.83 5.48 -6.75
N VAL A 85 -1.91 6.10 -7.23
CA VAL A 85 -1.95 7.54 -7.53
C VAL A 85 -1.73 8.35 -6.25
N VAL A 86 -2.45 8.04 -5.17
CA VAL A 86 -2.29 8.72 -3.87
C VAL A 86 -0.87 8.54 -3.31
N THR A 87 -0.31 7.33 -3.42
CA THR A 87 1.07 7.05 -2.99
C THR A 87 2.08 7.84 -3.81
N GLY A 88 1.89 7.93 -5.14
CA GLY A 88 2.73 8.71 -6.04
C GLY A 88 2.73 10.21 -5.70
N PHE A 89 1.56 10.78 -5.39
CA PHE A 89 1.44 12.19 -4.99
C PHE A 89 2.03 12.50 -3.62
N GLY A 90 2.01 11.54 -2.70
CA GLY A 90 2.53 11.69 -1.34
C GLY A 90 4.02 11.49 -1.18
N THR A 91 4.68 10.87 -2.17
CA THR A 91 6.11 10.59 -2.09
C THR A 91 6.90 11.89 -2.23
N GLY A 92 7.55 12.32 -1.15
CA GLY A 92 8.36 13.53 -1.08
C GLY A 92 7.69 14.76 -0.46
N GLN A 93 6.45 14.64 0.03
CA GLN A 93 5.83 15.71 0.83
C GLN A 93 6.18 15.54 2.32
N LYS A 94 6.23 16.66 3.06
CA LYS A 94 6.42 16.67 4.52
C LYS A 94 5.38 15.80 5.26
N ASP A 95 4.21 15.61 4.66
CA ASP A 95 3.11 14.80 5.19
C ASP A 95 3.05 13.37 4.61
N GLY A 96 4.21 12.78 4.24
CA GLY A 96 4.27 11.43 3.63
C GLY A 96 3.55 10.33 4.42
N LEU A 97 3.45 10.49 5.75
CA LEU A 97 2.67 9.61 6.62
C LEU A 97 1.16 9.64 6.29
N THR A 98 0.59 10.83 6.10
CA THR A 98 -0.84 11.02 5.79
C THR A 98 -1.21 10.36 4.46
N TYR A 99 -0.38 10.51 3.44
CA TYR A 99 -0.61 9.86 2.14
C TYR A 99 -0.46 8.34 2.19
N THR A 100 0.46 7.84 3.03
CA THR A 100 0.63 6.40 3.25
C THR A 100 -0.57 5.81 3.99
N LEU A 101 -1.06 6.47 5.04
CA LEU A 101 -2.29 6.05 5.72
C LEU A 101 -3.50 6.13 4.79
N GLY A 102 -3.61 7.20 4.00
CA GLY A 102 -4.68 7.37 3.01
C GLY A 102 -4.68 6.26 1.96
N SER A 103 -3.50 5.87 1.46
CA SER A 103 -3.41 4.78 0.48
C SER A 103 -3.80 3.43 1.08
N ILE A 104 -3.41 3.15 2.33
CA ILE A 104 -3.85 1.94 3.05
C ILE A 104 -5.36 1.94 3.27
N ALA A 105 -5.93 3.09 3.68
CA ALA A 105 -7.36 3.24 3.90
C ALA A 105 -8.16 2.99 2.61
N ILE A 106 -7.68 3.49 1.46
CA ILE A 106 -8.30 3.22 0.15
C ILE A 106 -8.19 1.74 -0.21
N ARG A 107 -6.99 1.15 -0.07
CA ARG A 107 -6.71 -0.26 -0.40
C ARG A 107 -7.55 -1.24 0.40
N THR A 108 -7.79 -0.96 1.67
CA THR A 108 -8.54 -1.85 2.56
C THR A 108 -10.03 -1.51 2.55
N GLY A 109 -10.36 -0.23 2.65
CA GLY A 109 -11.72 0.26 2.79
C GLY A 109 -12.57 0.01 1.56
N ILE A 110 -12.05 0.22 0.35
CA ILE A 110 -12.85 0.04 -0.88
C ILE A 110 -13.19 -1.45 -1.10
N PRO A 111 -12.24 -2.39 -1.12
CA PRO A 111 -12.56 -3.80 -1.33
C PRO A 111 -13.40 -4.38 -0.19
N LEU A 112 -13.05 -4.12 1.06
CA LEU A 112 -13.76 -4.67 2.21
C LEU A 112 -15.16 -4.04 2.36
N GLY A 113 -15.25 -2.72 2.18
CA GLY A 113 -16.52 -2.01 2.17
C GLY A 113 -17.44 -2.51 1.05
N SER A 114 -16.91 -2.70 -0.17
CA SER A 114 -17.69 -3.27 -1.28
C SER A 114 -18.12 -4.72 -1.00
N ALA A 115 -17.26 -5.53 -0.37
CA ALA A 115 -17.58 -6.90 0.02
C ALA A 115 -18.79 -6.93 0.97
N ILE A 116 -18.79 -6.07 1.98
CA ILE A 116 -19.88 -5.95 2.96
C ILE A 116 -21.15 -5.41 2.29
N VAL A 117 -21.05 -4.31 1.52
CA VAL A 117 -22.22 -3.69 0.88
C VAL A 117 -22.88 -4.65 -0.09
N VAL A 118 -22.11 -5.25 -1.01
CA VAL A 118 -22.63 -6.17 -2.03
C VAL A 118 -23.17 -7.45 -1.40
N SER A 119 -22.52 -7.97 -0.35
CA SER A 119 -23.02 -9.17 0.32
C SER A 119 -24.37 -8.95 1.02
N ASN A 120 -24.64 -7.72 1.48
CA ASN A 120 -25.89 -7.39 2.16
C ASN A 120 -27.01 -6.94 1.20
N THR A 121 -26.66 -6.27 0.10
CA THR A 121 -27.65 -5.73 -0.85
C THR A 121 -28.00 -6.70 -1.98
N ILE A 122 -27.07 -7.57 -2.40
CA ILE A 122 -27.24 -8.45 -3.55
C ILE A 122 -27.04 -9.91 -3.12
N PRO A 123 -28.07 -10.56 -2.53
CA PRO A 123 -27.96 -11.92 -2.00
C PRO A 123 -27.60 -12.96 -3.07
N TYR A 124 -27.90 -12.69 -4.33
CA TYR A 124 -27.52 -13.53 -5.47
C TYR A 124 -25.99 -13.61 -5.64
N LEU A 125 -25.28 -12.49 -5.50
CA LEU A 125 -23.82 -12.45 -5.59
C LEU A 125 -23.17 -13.03 -4.33
N ALA A 126 -23.77 -12.82 -3.16
CA ALA A 126 -23.31 -13.42 -1.90
C ALA A 126 -23.31 -14.95 -1.97
N LYS A 127 -24.41 -15.55 -2.47
CA LYS A 127 -24.51 -17.01 -2.68
C LYS A 127 -23.53 -17.53 -3.74
N ALA A 128 -23.15 -16.68 -4.69
CA ALA A 128 -22.16 -17.00 -5.72
C ALA A 128 -20.70 -16.90 -5.24
N GLY A 129 -20.46 -16.73 -3.93
CA GLY A 129 -19.11 -16.70 -3.36
C GLY A 129 -18.34 -15.39 -3.61
N PHE A 130 -19.03 -14.29 -3.93
CA PHE A 130 -18.42 -12.97 -4.17
C PHE A 130 -17.42 -12.57 -3.07
N PHE A 131 -17.79 -12.78 -1.81
CA PHE A 131 -16.93 -12.46 -0.67
C PHE A 131 -15.59 -13.21 -0.69
N GLY A 132 -15.59 -14.49 -1.03
CA GLY A 132 -14.36 -15.27 -1.13
C GLY A 132 -13.48 -14.77 -2.29
N VAL A 133 -14.11 -14.52 -3.44
CA VAL A 133 -13.39 -14.06 -4.64
C VAL A 133 -12.76 -12.69 -4.45
N ILE A 134 -13.50 -11.74 -3.87
CA ILE A 134 -12.97 -10.39 -3.62
C ILE A 134 -11.82 -10.40 -2.63
N VAL A 135 -11.87 -11.24 -1.59
CA VAL A 135 -10.74 -11.40 -0.64
C VAL A 135 -9.51 -11.96 -1.35
N VAL A 136 -9.66 -12.98 -2.20
CA VAL A 136 -8.54 -13.57 -2.95
C VAL A 136 -7.92 -12.55 -3.91
N LEU A 137 -8.74 -11.85 -4.70
CA LEU A 137 -8.25 -10.83 -5.65
C LEU A 137 -7.66 -9.62 -4.93
N TYR A 138 -8.21 -9.24 -3.78
CA TYR A 138 -7.66 -8.20 -2.91
C TYR A 138 -6.27 -8.56 -2.41
N LEU A 139 -6.09 -9.77 -1.85
CA LEU A 139 -4.77 -10.22 -1.37
C LEU A 139 -3.75 -10.31 -2.50
N LEU A 140 -4.18 -10.74 -3.69
CA LEU A 140 -3.33 -10.76 -4.88
C LEU A 140 -2.88 -9.34 -5.25
N THR A 141 -3.81 -8.37 -5.24
CA THR A 141 -3.52 -6.96 -5.52
C THR A 141 -2.55 -6.38 -4.50
N LEU A 142 -2.80 -6.61 -3.20
CA LEU A 142 -1.96 -6.14 -2.11
C LEU A 142 -0.53 -6.70 -2.20
N SER A 143 -0.41 -7.99 -2.54
CA SER A 143 0.87 -8.65 -2.74
C SER A 143 1.63 -8.05 -3.93
N ALA A 144 0.94 -7.84 -5.06
CA ALA A 144 1.52 -7.23 -6.25
C ALA A 144 2.02 -5.80 -5.97
N GLU A 145 1.23 -4.98 -5.28
CA GLU A 145 1.61 -3.62 -4.90
C GLU A 145 2.79 -3.59 -3.93
N THR A 146 2.82 -4.51 -2.96
CA THR A 146 3.90 -4.63 -1.99
C THR A 146 5.21 -5.01 -2.69
N LEU A 147 5.17 -5.99 -3.61
CA LEU A 147 6.34 -6.37 -4.41
C LEU A 147 6.83 -5.23 -5.29
N LEU A 148 5.92 -4.45 -5.87
CA LEU A 148 6.25 -3.28 -6.68
C LEU A 148 6.93 -2.21 -5.83
N SER A 149 6.41 -1.95 -4.63
CA SER A 149 6.96 -1.00 -3.66
C SER A 149 8.37 -1.41 -3.23
N VAL A 150 8.58 -2.68 -2.89
CA VAL A 150 9.92 -3.22 -2.53
C VAL A 150 10.90 -3.11 -3.70
N ARG A 151 10.47 -3.41 -4.93
CA ARG A 151 11.34 -3.30 -6.11
C ARG A 151 11.73 -1.85 -6.43
N LEU A 152 10.81 -0.90 -6.24
CA LEU A 152 11.10 0.52 -6.42
C LEU A 152 12.14 0.99 -5.40
N LEU A 153 12.01 0.59 -4.13
CA LEU A 153 12.99 0.90 -3.09
C LEU A 153 14.38 0.31 -3.38
N LYS A 154 14.45 -0.98 -3.78
CA LYS A 154 15.72 -1.65 -4.08
C LYS A 154 16.49 -1.00 -5.25
N LYS A 155 15.78 -0.45 -6.25
CA LYS A 155 16.42 0.21 -7.40
C LYS A 155 17.16 1.50 -7.01
N GLN A 156 16.78 2.13 -5.89
CA GLN A 156 17.39 3.38 -5.43
C GLN A 156 18.73 3.15 -4.71
N THR A 157 18.91 2.01 -4.06
CA THR A 157 20.13 1.68 -3.31
C THR A 157 21.32 1.35 -4.21
N VAL A 158 21.09 1.00 -5.48
CA VAL A 158 22.14 0.57 -6.43
C VAL A 158 22.74 1.75 -7.23
N THR A 159 22.21 2.96 -7.07
CA THR A 159 22.72 4.19 -7.73
C THR A 159 23.36 5.14 -6.72
N LYS A 160 24.19 4.60 -5.82
CA LYS A 160 25.15 5.36 -5.01
C LYS A 160 26.54 4.81 -5.22
#